data_AF-A0A450WXC4-F1
#
_entry.id   AF-A0A450WXC4-F1
#
_cell.length_a   1.000
_cell.length_b   1.000
_cell.length_c   1.000
_cell.angle_alpha   90.00
_cell.angle_beta   90.00
_cell.angle_gamma   90.00
#
_symmetry.space_group_name_H-M   'P 1'
#
loop_
_entity.id
_entity.type
_entity.pdbx_description
1 polymer ?
#
loop_
_entity_poly.entity_id
_entity_poly.type
_entity_poly.pdbx_seq_one_letter_code
_entity_poly.pdbx_strand_id
1 'polypeptide(L)' 'MLFQGIGKTSYGGGQEVESGKAVKPENWDGERKLLVLMETSGLNEQELSEYCREDGLYVEQIARWREFAIAGTESGSLL' A
#
# COMPACT_ATOMS: atom_id res chain seq x y z
N MET A 1 -13.28 8.17 -26.28
CA MET A 1 -11.81 8.14 -26.37
C MET A 1 -11.29 7.64 -25.04
N LEU A 2 -10.51 6.56 -25.04
CA LEU A 2 -9.85 6.07 -23.82
C LEU A 2 -8.89 7.16 -23.36
N PHE A 3 -9.16 7.78 -22.21
CA PHE A 3 -8.09 8.39 -21.45
C PHE A 3 -7.27 7.26 -20.86
N GLN A 4 -6.17 6.99 -21.54
CA GLN A 4 -5.06 6.17 -21.06
C GLN A 4 -4.46 6.91 -19.85
N GLY A 5 -5.09 6.70 -18.69
CA GLY A 5 -4.49 7.04 -17.41
C GLY A 5 -3.36 6.07 -17.17
N ILE A 6 -2.14 6.56 -17.25
CA ILE A 6 -0.92 5.96 -16.72
C ILE A 6 -1.20 5.36 -15.33
N GLY A 7 -1.58 4.08 -15.28
CA GLY A 7 -1.52 3.32 -14.03
C GLY A 7 -0.08 3.42 -13.57
N LYS A 8 0.15 4.01 -12.40
CA LYS A 8 1.45 4.04 -11.72
C LYS A 8 1.81 2.58 -11.44
N THR A 9 2.36 1.88 -12.43
CA THR A 9 2.90 0.56 -12.22
C THR A 9 4.27 0.75 -11.59
N SER A 10 4.51 -0.03 -10.54
CA SER A 10 5.84 -0.30 -10.01
C SER A 10 6.45 0.76 -9.09
N TYR A 11 5.96 0.82 -7.85
CA TYR A 11 6.89 0.88 -6.72
C TYR A 11 7.75 -0.39 -6.79
N GLY A 12 8.90 -0.25 -7.44
CA GLY A 12 9.92 -1.28 -7.60
C GLY A 12 10.78 -1.35 -6.34
N GLY A 13 10.43 -2.27 -5.45
CA GLY A 13 11.31 -2.88 -4.46
C GLY A 13 11.14 -4.40 -4.61
N GLY A 14 12.23 -5.12 -4.82
CA GLY A 14 12.23 -6.42 -5.49
C GLY A 14 11.37 -7.51 -4.85
N GLN A 15 10.27 -7.85 -5.51
CA GLN A 15 9.65 -9.18 -5.39
C GLN A 15 9.25 -9.65 -6.78
N GLU A 16 10.09 -10.52 -7.33
CA GLU A 16 9.85 -11.26 -8.58
C GLU A 16 8.69 -12.23 -8.33
N VAL A 17 7.47 -11.85 -8.71
CA VAL A 17 6.35 -12.79 -8.82
C VAL A 17 5.62 -12.63 -10.14
N GLU A 18 5.44 -13.78 -10.77
CA GLU A 18 4.98 -14.02 -12.13
C GLU A 18 3.60 -13.43 -12.47
N SER A 19 3.47 -13.09 -13.75
CA SER A 19 2.21 -13.09 -14.50
C SER A 19 1.11 -12.11 -14.06
N GLY A 20 1.30 -10.83 -14.37
CA GLY A 20 0.24 -9.97 -14.94
C GLY A 20 -0.98 -9.62 -14.07
N LYS A 21 -0.99 -9.95 -12.78
CA LYS A 21 -2.04 -9.52 -11.84
C LYS A 21 -1.43 -8.61 -10.77
N ALA A 22 -2.00 -7.42 -10.62
CA ALA A 22 -1.67 -6.55 -9.49
C ALA A 22 -1.85 -7.33 -8.18
N VAL A 23 -0.79 -7.45 -7.39
CA VAL A 23 -0.83 -8.10 -6.08
C VAL A 23 -1.72 -7.26 -5.17
N LYS A 24 -2.73 -7.91 -4.57
CA LYS A 24 -3.64 -7.23 -3.65
C LYS A 24 -2.85 -6.62 -2.48
N PRO A 25 -3.23 -5.44 -1.97
CA PRO A 25 -2.54 -4.80 -0.85
C PRO A 25 -2.37 -5.64 0.41
N GLU A 26 -3.30 -6.56 0.66
CA GLU A 26 -3.22 -7.55 1.75
C GLU A 26 -1.97 -8.44 1.66
N ASN A 27 -1.55 -8.77 0.43
CA ASN A 27 -0.44 -9.66 0.10
C ASN A 27 0.89 -8.91 -0.09
N TRP A 28 0.93 -7.59 0.12
CA TRP A 28 2.17 -6.84 0.06
C TRP A 28 3.10 -7.25 1.21
N ASP A 29 4.39 -7.24 0.91
CA ASP A 29 5.44 -7.48 1.89
C ASP A 29 5.60 -6.28 2.84
N GLY A 30 6.40 -6.48 3.89
CA GLY A 30 6.64 -5.47 4.91
C GLY A 30 7.28 -4.20 4.35
N GLU A 31 8.22 -4.30 3.39
CA GLU A 31 8.90 -3.14 2.82
C GLU A 31 7.90 -2.24 2.08
N ARG A 32 7.02 -2.84 1.27
CA ARG A 32 5.99 -2.10 0.55
C ARG A 32 4.95 -1.46 1.47
N LYS A 33 4.53 -2.16 2.52
CA LYS A 33 3.63 -1.59 3.54
C LYS A 33 4.28 -0.41 4.27
N LEU A 34 5.57 -0.49 4.58
CA LEU A 34 6.32 0.59 5.22
C LEU A 34 6.51 1.81 4.32
N LEU A 35 6.76 1.61 3.02
CA LEU A 35 6.84 2.72 2.04
C LEU A 35 5.54 3.54 2.02
N VAL A 36 4.39 2.86 1.97
CA VAL A 36 3.08 3.54 2.04
C VAL A 36 2.90 4.29 3.35
N LEU A 37 3.31 3.72 4.48
CA LEU A 37 3.24 4.41 5.79
C LEU A 37 4.10 5.67 5.82
N MET A 38 5.29 5.65 5.20
CA MET A 38 6.14 6.84 5.10
C MET A 38 5.53 7.90 4.20
N GLU A 39 5.04 7.51 3.03
CA GLU A 39 4.43 8.43 2.05
C GLU A 39 3.15 9.09 2.60
N THR A 40 2.35 8.33 3.35
CA THR A 40 1.08 8.79 3.92
C THR A 40 1.23 9.54 5.25
N SER A 41 2.42 9.52 5.86
CA SER A 41 2.65 10.13 7.19
C SER A 41 2.42 11.64 7.23
N GLY A 42 2.59 12.33 6.10
CA GLY A 42 2.41 13.77 5.96
C GLY A 42 1.07 14.19 5.34
N LEU A 43 0.24 13.24 4.92
CA LEU A 43 -1.02 13.52 4.23
C LEU A 43 -2.13 13.87 5.23
N ASN A 44 -2.97 14.83 4.87
CA ASN A 44 -4.21 15.09 5.59
C ASN A 44 -5.30 14.07 5.21
N GLU A 45 -6.45 14.11 5.88
CA GLU A 45 -7.52 13.12 5.71
C GLU A 45 -8.11 13.06 4.29
N GLN A 46 -8.18 14.21 3.59
CA GLN A 46 -8.62 14.26 2.19
C GLN A 46 -7.57 13.67 1.25
N GLU A 47 -6.30 14.06 1.42
CA GLU A 47 -5.20 13.55 0.60
C GLU A 47 -5.01 12.05 0.79
N LEU A 48 -5.18 11.55 2.01
CA LEU A 48 -5.12 10.13 2.33
C LEU A 48 -6.27 9.35 1.65
N SER A 49 -7.46 9.92 1.64
CA SER A 49 -8.63 9.34 0.95
C SER A 49 -8.42 9.28 -0.56
N GLU A 50 -7.85 10.33 -1.15
CA GLU A 50 -7.49 10.35 -2.57
C GLU A 50 -6.43 9.31 -2.90
N TYR A 51 -5.34 9.28 -2.12
CA TYR A 51 -4.28 8.27 -2.25
C TYR A 51 -4.84 6.84 -2.20
N CYS A 52 -5.72 6.57 -1.22
CA CYS A 52 -6.36 5.26 -1.08
C CYS A 52 -7.16 4.86 -2.32
N ARG A 53 -7.87 5.79 -2.93
CA ARG A 53 -8.69 5.53 -4.13
C ARG A 53 -7.85 5.30 -5.37
N GLU A 54 -6.70 5.96 -5.49
CA GLU A 54 -5.75 5.76 -6.60
C GLU A 54 -5.05 4.39 -6.52
N ASP A 55 -4.59 4.01 -5.33
CA ASP A 55 -3.79 2.79 -5.12
C ASP A 55 -4.63 1.56 -4.74
N GLY A 56 -5.95 1.70 -4.62
CA GLY A 56 -6.86 0.60 -4.27
C GLY A 56 -6.71 0.16 -2.81
N LEU A 57 -6.37 1.09 -1.93
CA LEU A 57 -6.20 0.90 -0.49
C LEU A 57 -7.42 1.41 0.27
N TYR A 58 -7.52 0.99 1.53
CA TYR A 58 -8.46 1.57 2.49
C TYR A 58 -7.69 2.30 3.59
N VAL A 59 -8.24 3.41 4.07
CA VAL A 59 -7.64 4.20 5.15
C VAL A 59 -7.41 3.33 6.39
N GLU A 60 -8.35 2.44 6.69
CA GLU A 60 -8.24 1.48 7.80
C GLU A 60 -7.08 0.48 7.62
N GLN A 61 -6.70 0.13 6.38
CA GLN A 61 -5.54 -0.76 6.15
C GLN A 61 -4.24 -0.06 6.51
N ILE A 62 -4.10 1.21 6.13
CA ILE A 62 -2.93 2.04 6.45
C ILE A 62 -2.86 2.26 7.97
N ALA A 63 -3.99 2.56 8.60
CA ALA A 63 -4.06 2.68 10.05
C ALA A 63 -3.62 1.39 10.75
N ARG A 64 -4.12 0.24 10.30
CA ARG A 64 -3.75 -1.08 10.82
C ARG A 64 -2.24 -1.33 10.68
N TRP A 65 -1.66 -1.13 9.48
CA TRP A 65 -0.21 -1.31 9.28
C TRP A 65 0.61 -0.37 10.15
N ARG A 66 0.13 0.85 10.41
CA ARG A 66 0.78 1.80 11.31
C ARG A 66 0.84 1.26 12.74
N GLU A 67 -0.27 0.74 13.25
CA GLU A 67 -0.32 0.14 14.58
C GLU A 67 0.65 -1.03 14.71
N PHE A 68 0.67 -1.91 13.71
CA PHE A 68 1.58 -3.06 13.66
C PHE A 68 3.05 -2.64 13.59
N ALA A 69 3.38 -1.65 12.75
CA ALA A 69 4.73 -1.08 12.67
C ALA A 69 5.18 -0.45 13.99
N ILE A 70 4.30 0.27 14.69
CA ILE A 70 4.58 0.83 16.03
C ILE A 70 4.76 -0.28 17.07
N ALA A 71 3.95 -1.33 17.00
CA ALA A 71 4.04 -2.49 17.88
C ALA A 71 5.27 -3.39 17.59
N GLY A 72 5.99 -3.16 16.49
CA GLY A 72 7.12 -4.00 16.07
C GLY A 72 6.70 -5.39 15.60
N THR A 73 5.49 -5.53 15.05
CA THR A 73 4.91 -6.81 14.59
C THR A 73 4.43 -6.66 13.15
N GLU A 74 4.60 -7.67 12.30
CA GLU A 74 4.09 -7.61 10.92
C GLU A 74 2.66 -8.18 10.86
N SER A 75 1.75 -7.45 10.19
CA SER A 75 0.43 -7.98 9.83
C SER A 75 0.59 -9.11 8.82
N GLY A 76 0.84 -10.31 9.33
CA GLY A 76 1.17 -11.49 8.56
C GLY A 76 1.63 -12.65 9.45
N SER A 77 2.04 -12.36 10.69
CA SER A 77 2.37 -13.39 11.69
C SER A 77 1.73 -13.06 13.03
N LEU A 78 0.42 -13.23 13.12
CA LEU A 78 -0.22 -13.57 14.39
C LEU A 78 -1.07 -14.81 14.12
N LEU A 79 -0.75 -15.85 14.89
CA LEU A 79 -1.36 -17.19 14.94
C LEU A 79 -2.87 -17.22 14.65
#